data_AF-A0A953BN70-F1
#
_entry.id   AF-A0A953BN70-F1
#
_cell.length_a   1.000
_cell.length_b   1.000
_cell.length_c   1.000
_cell.angle_alpha   90.00
_cell.angle_beta   90.00
_cell.angle_gamma   90.00
#
_symmetry.space_group_name_H-M   'P 1'
#
loop_
_entity.id
_entity.type
_entity.pdbx_description
1 polymer ?
#
loop_
_entity_poly.entity_id
_entity_poly.type
_entity_poly.pdbx_seq_one_letter_code
_entity_poly.pdbx_strand_id
1 'polypeptide(L)'
;MIDRLRSMLAARPFGALTITLDDATTRAVEAAERIAIDPSGQTVHLAAGAGVESIPVARFASIRRDPGPDPGVALSSVRLLVFDFDGVWTDNRVIVMQDGTEGVVCDRSDGLGLEMLRNAGMGMLVLSKERNPVVGARCAKLRIECVQGIDDKITALVAIGRERGVPLEFTAYVGNDVNDVACLEAVGVAIAVADAYPEAMAAASLVTTRPGGRGAVREVCEWFLRAREPALGPPDPVPS
;
A
#
# COMPACT_ATOMS: atom_id res chain seq x y z
N MET A 1 -25.15 17.05 -13.44
CA MET A 1 -25.37 15.63 -13.08
C MET A 1 -24.12 14.99 -12.46
N ILE A 2 -22.93 15.23 -13.03
CA ILE A 2 -21.63 14.79 -12.51
C ILE A 2 -21.43 15.13 -11.02
N ASP A 3 -21.67 16.37 -10.58
CA ASP A 3 -21.44 16.74 -9.17
C ASP A 3 -22.42 16.06 -8.20
N ARG A 4 -23.62 15.72 -8.67
CA ARG A 4 -24.60 14.93 -7.91
C ARG A 4 -24.11 13.50 -7.74
N LEU A 5 -23.58 12.88 -8.81
CA LEU A 5 -22.96 11.57 -8.74
C LEU A 5 -21.76 11.58 -7.78
N ARG A 6 -20.90 12.61 -7.85
CA ARG A 6 -19.77 12.79 -6.93
C ARG A 6 -20.19 12.82 -5.46
N SER A 7 -21.22 13.62 -5.16
CA SER A 7 -21.76 13.73 -3.80
C SER A 7 -22.35 12.41 -3.28
N MET A 8 -23.03 11.65 -4.15
CA MET A 8 -23.63 10.36 -3.78
C MET A 8 -22.58 9.27 -3.51
N LEU A 9 -21.47 9.28 -4.23
CA LEU A 9 -20.36 8.35 -4.05
C LEU A 9 -19.48 8.72 -2.83
N ALA A 10 -19.28 10.01 -2.58
CA ALA A 10 -18.50 10.49 -1.42
C ALA A 10 -19.15 10.19 -0.05
N ALA A 11 -20.47 9.97 -0.01
CA ALA A 11 -21.22 9.66 1.22
C ALA A 11 -21.19 8.16 1.60
N ARG A 12 -20.36 7.35 0.95
CA ARG A 12 -20.24 5.90 1.15
C ARG A 12 -18.89 5.55 1.81
N PRO A 13 -18.70 4.35 2.38
CA PRO A 13 -17.49 4.00 3.15
C PRO A 13 -16.17 4.04 2.35
N PHE A 14 -16.23 4.33 1.06
CA PHE A 14 -15.09 4.62 0.21
C PHE A 14 -14.69 6.10 0.39
N GLY A 15 -13.94 6.41 1.45
CA GLY A 15 -13.53 7.77 1.79
C GLY A 15 -12.92 8.54 0.61
N ALA A 16 -13.23 9.83 0.50
CA ALA A 16 -12.65 10.83 -0.42
C ALA A 16 -12.09 10.28 -1.75
N LEU A 17 -12.93 9.57 -2.52
CA LEU A 17 -12.59 9.14 -3.88
C LEU A 17 -12.62 10.34 -4.84
N THR A 18 -11.51 10.57 -5.55
CA THR A 18 -11.52 11.46 -6.72
C THR A 18 -12.10 10.71 -7.91
N ILE A 19 -13.32 11.08 -8.28
CA ILE A 19 -14.05 10.45 -9.38
C ILE A 19 -13.56 11.04 -10.70
N THR A 20 -12.77 10.25 -11.41
CA THR A 20 -12.37 10.49 -12.79
C THR A 20 -13.22 9.63 -13.71
N LEU A 21 -13.94 10.28 -14.61
CA LEU A 21 -14.80 9.64 -15.59
C LEU A 21 -14.04 9.54 -16.91
N ASP A 22 -14.01 8.38 -17.54
CA ASP A 22 -13.59 8.30 -18.94
C ASP A 22 -14.57 9.07 -19.84
N ASP A 23 -14.14 9.39 -21.07
CA ASP A 23 -14.95 10.18 -22.00
C ASP A 23 -16.33 9.57 -22.30
N ALA A 24 -16.43 8.24 -22.31
CA ALA A 24 -17.69 7.55 -22.58
C ALA A 24 -18.65 7.66 -21.39
N THR A 25 -18.13 7.47 -20.18
CA THR A 25 -18.85 7.56 -18.92
C THR A 25 -19.26 9.01 -18.62
N THR A 26 -18.41 9.98 -18.96
CA THR A 26 -18.73 11.41 -18.87
C THR A 26 -19.95 11.74 -19.71
N ARG A 27 -19.96 11.35 -20.98
CA ARG A 27 -21.11 11.58 -21.88
C ARG A 27 -22.38 10.88 -21.39
N ALA A 28 -22.27 9.66 -20.87
CA ALA A 28 -23.41 8.92 -20.34
C ALA A 28 -24.03 9.63 -19.11
N VAL A 29 -23.19 10.10 -18.18
CA VAL A 29 -23.62 10.83 -16.98
C VAL A 29 -24.22 12.19 -17.32
N GLU A 30 -23.69 12.89 -18.32
CA GLU A 30 -24.22 14.18 -18.78
C GLU A 30 -25.55 14.05 -19.51
N ALA A 31 -25.76 12.97 -20.25
CA ALA A 31 -27.02 12.68 -20.93
C ALA A 31 -28.13 12.16 -20.00
N ALA A 32 -27.80 11.78 -18.76
CA ALA A 32 -28.74 11.24 -17.80
C ALA A 32 -29.64 12.33 -17.19
N GLU A 33 -30.94 12.09 -17.15
CA GLU A 33 -31.94 12.92 -16.45
C GLU A 33 -32.01 12.57 -14.97
N ARG A 34 -31.76 11.30 -14.63
CA ARG A 34 -31.78 10.78 -13.25
C ARG A 34 -30.62 9.83 -13.01
N ILE A 35 -30.13 9.87 -11.76
CA ILE A 35 -29.10 8.97 -11.26
C ILE A 35 -29.57 8.34 -9.95
N ALA A 36 -29.35 7.04 -9.83
CA ALA A 36 -29.49 6.29 -8.58
C ALA A 36 -28.27 5.38 -8.38
N ILE A 37 -27.92 5.12 -7.13
CA ILE A 37 -26.99 4.04 -6.78
C ILE A 37 -27.85 2.94 -6.18
N ASP A 38 -27.60 1.71 -6.59
CA ASP A 38 -28.32 0.55 -6.08
C ASP A 38 -28.11 0.37 -4.56
N PRO A 39 -28.96 -0.41 -3.87
CA PRO A 39 -28.84 -0.61 -2.43
C PRO A 39 -27.50 -1.22 -1.99
N SER A 40 -26.85 -2.02 -2.85
CA SER A 40 -25.54 -2.61 -2.56
C SER A 40 -24.40 -1.59 -2.63
N GLY A 41 -24.60 -0.44 -3.27
CA GLY A 41 -23.57 0.56 -3.48
C GLY A 41 -22.57 0.22 -4.57
N GLN A 42 -22.83 -0.82 -5.37
CA GLN A 42 -21.90 -1.34 -6.37
C GLN A 42 -22.25 -0.91 -7.80
N THR A 43 -23.46 -0.42 -8.04
CA THR A 43 -23.93 -0.05 -9.39
C THR A 43 -24.59 1.32 -9.41
N VAL A 44 -24.24 2.13 -10.41
CA VAL A 44 -24.91 3.40 -10.74
C VAL A 44 -25.89 3.15 -11.88
N HIS A 45 -27.14 3.55 -11.68
CA HIS A 45 -28.18 3.55 -12.70
C HIS A 45 -28.36 4.96 -13.26
N LEU A 46 -28.14 5.12 -14.55
CA LEU A 46 -28.34 6.35 -15.32
C LEU A 46 -29.62 6.19 -16.12
N ALA A 47 -30.61 7.07 -15.92
CA ALA A 47 -31.86 7.04 -16.69
C ALA A 47 -32.00 8.28 -17.58
N ALA A 48 -32.35 8.06 -18.84
CA ALA A 48 -32.66 9.09 -19.84
C ALA A 48 -33.82 8.61 -20.72
N GLY A 49 -34.92 9.37 -20.76
CA GLY A 49 -36.15 8.94 -21.44
C GLY A 49 -36.66 7.59 -20.90
N ALA A 50 -36.91 6.63 -21.79
CA ALA A 50 -37.38 5.29 -21.43
C ALA A 50 -36.23 4.28 -21.12
N GLY A 51 -34.97 4.70 -21.25
CA GLY A 51 -33.81 3.83 -21.09
C GLY A 51 -33.15 3.96 -19.71
N VAL A 52 -32.64 2.84 -19.18
CA VAL A 52 -31.78 2.81 -17.99
C VAL A 52 -30.48 2.10 -18.35
N GLU A 53 -29.36 2.80 -18.22
CA GLU A 53 -28.03 2.22 -18.31
C GLU A 53 -27.52 1.92 -16.89
N SER A 54 -26.94 0.75 -16.68
CA SER A 54 -26.37 0.33 -15.39
C SER A 54 -24.87 0.16 -15.54
N ILE A 55 -24.12 0.92 -14.76
CA ILE A 55 -22.67 0.96 -14.83
C ILE A 55 -22.10 0.62 -13.44
N PRO A 56 -21.14 -0.32 -13.32
CA PRO A 56 -20.50 -0.61 -12.04
C PRO A 56 -19.80 0.63 -11.46
N VAL A 57 -19.89 0.84 -10.15
CA VAL A 57 -19.20 1.94 -9.43
C VAL A 57 -17.70 1.92 -9.69
N ALA A 58 -17.09 0.71 -9.81
CA ALA A 58 -15.69 0.52 -10.16
C ALA A 58 -15.29 1.10 -11.54
N ARG A 59 -16.25 1.41 -12.42
CA ARG A 59 -15.98 2.07 -13.70
C ARG A 59 -15.96 3.60 -13.59
N PHE A 60 -16.66 4.16 -12.59
CA PHE A 60 -16.61 5.60 -12.26
C PHE A 60 -15.44 5.91 -11.32
N ALA A 61 -14.97 4.90 -10.60
CA ALA A 61 -13.75 4.94 -9.83
C ALA A 61 -12.66 4.23 -10.63
N SER A 62 -12.01 4.92 -11.56
CA SER A 62 -10.59 4.60 -11.67
C SER A 62 -10.01 4.98 -10.31
N ILE A 63 -9.66 3.98 -9.51
CA ILE A 63 -8.99 4.20 -8.22
C ILE A 63 -7.64 4.81 -8.59
N ARG A 64 -7.63 6.13 -8.70
CA ARG A 64 -6.45 6.96 -8.76
C ARG A 64 -6.64 7.97 -7.66
N ARG A 65 -5.85 7.82 -6.60
CA ARG A 65 -5.59 8.91 -5.67
C ARG A 65 -5.28 10.15 -6.51
N ASP A 66 -6.01 11.24 -6.28
CA ASP A 66 -5.58 12.54 -6.77
C ASP A 66 -4.13 12.76 -6.28
N PRO A 67 -3.15 13.05 -7.15
CA PRO A 67 -1.81 13.37 -6.69
C PRO A 67 -1.83 14.80 -6.13
N GLY A 68 -2.39 14.95 -4.92
CA GLY A 68 -2.39 16.20 -4.17
C GLY A 68 -2.95 16.00 -2.76
N PRO A 69 -2.68 16.96 -1.86
CA PRO A 69 -1.40 17.10 -1.16
C PRO A 69 -1.13 15.91 -0.21
N ASP A 70 0.16 15.59 0.01
CA ASP A 70 0.77 14.74 1.07
C ASP A 70 -0.20 13.92 1.97
N PRO A 71 -0.12 12.57 2.06
CA PRO A 71 -1.14 11.69 2.68
C PRO A 71 -1.41 11.85 4.19
N GLY A 72 -1.25 13.03 4.77
CA GLY A 72 -1.71 13.43 6.11
C GLY A 72 -0.96 12.77 7.27
N VAL A 73 -0.23 11.69 7.00
CA VAL A 73 0.55 10.90 7.93
C VAL A 73 2.01 11.10 7.55
N ALA A 74 2.68 12.00 8.27
CA ALA A 74 4.13 12.12 8.16
C ALA A 74 4.76 10.74 8.44
N LEU A 75 5.82 10.37 7.72
CA LEU A 75 6.55 9.11 7.99
C LEU A 75 6.98 8.96 9.47
N SER A 76 7.11 10.08 10.18
CA SER A 76 7.38 10.17 11.61
C SER A 76 6.25 9.65 12.50
N SER A 77 4.98 9.72 12.07
CA SER A 77 3.81 9.26 12.83
C SER A 77 3.45 7.79 12.62
N VAL A 78 4.06 7.11 11.64
CA VAL A 78 3.93 5.66 11.47
C VAL A 78 4.41 4.94 12.73
N ARG A 79 3.71 3.89 13.13
CA ARG A 79 4.01 3.08 14.33
C ARG A 79 4.28 1.62 14.00
N LEU A 80 3.87 1.18 12.80
CA LEU A 80 4.07 -0.17 12.30
C LEU A 80 4.45 -0.11 10.83
N LEU A 81 5.56 -0.77 10.46
CA LEU A 81 6.00 -0.93 9.08
C LEU A 81 5.89 -2.40 8.68
N VAL A 82 5.05 -2.67 7.70
CA VAL A 82 4.76 -4.02 7.19
C VAL A 82 5.35 -4.16 5.80
N PHE A 83 5.96 -5.31 5.53
CA PHE A 83 6.49 -5.63 4.21
C PHE A 83 5.83 -6.91 3.69
N ASP A 84 5.47 -6.94 2.41
CA ASP A 84 5.46 -8.20 1.68
C ASP A 84 6.89 -8.81 1.63
N PHE A 85 7.02 -10.08 1.22
CA PHE A 85 8.30 -10.75 1.05
C PHE A 85 8.76 -10.85 -0.41
N ASP A 86 7.99 -11.52 -1.28
CA ASP A 86 8.41 -11.92 -2.61
C ASP A 86 8.21 -10.79 -3.62
N GLY A 87 9.32 -10.26 -4.14
CA GLY A 87 9.30 -9.05 -4.97
C GLY A 87 9.53 -7.76 -4.19
N VAL A 88 9.58 -7.82 -2.85
CA VAL A 88 10.05 -6.72 -2.00
C VAL A 88 11.46 -7.02 -1.49
N TRP A 89 11.65 -8.16 -0.82
CA TRP A 89 12.93 -8.63 -0.28
C TRP A 89 13.72 -9.44 -1.29
N THR A 90 13.05 -9.93 -2.33
CA THR A 90 13.58 -10.71 -3.44
C THR A 90 13.27 -9.99 -4.75
N ASP A 91 13.92 -10.38 -5.84
CA ASP A 91 13.64 -9.85 -7.19
C ASP A 91 12.59 -10.70 -7.93
N ASN A 92 11.62 -11.28 -7.19
CA ASN A 92 10.60 -12.23 -7.66
C ASN A 92 11.14 -13.54 -8.28
N ARG A 93 12.45 -13.80 -8.19
CA ARG A 93 13.05 -15.03 -8.71
C ARG A 93 13.23 -16.06 -7.62
N VAL A 94 12.99 -17.31 -8.01
CA VAL A 94 13.22 -18.49 -7.19
C VAL A 94 14.30 -19.35 -7.86
N ILE A 95 15.21 -19.88 -7.06
CA ILE A 95 16.17 -20.91 -7.46
C ILE A 95 15.54 -22.26 -7.12
N VAL A 96 15.08 -22.98 -8.13
CA VAL A 96 14.49 -24.32 -7.96
C VAL A 96 15.55 -25.39 -8.20
N MET A 97 15.75 -26.27 -7.22
CA MET A 97 16.70 -27.38 -7.28
C MET A 97 16.03 -28.63 -7.86
N GLN A 98 16.84 -29.62 -8.27
CA GLN A 98 16.34 -30.86 -8.89
C GLN A 98 15.45 -31.71 -7.96
N ASP A 99 15.59 -31.55 -6.64
CA ASP A 99 14.76 -32.21 -5.63
C ASP A 99 13.46 -31.45 -5.32
N GLY A 100 13.20 -30.34 -6.02
CA GLY A 100 12.03 -29.48 -5.82
C GLY A 100 12.18 -28.52 -4.65
N THR A 101 13.34 -28.47 -3.98
CA THR A 101 13.60 -27.42 -2.99
C THR A 101 13.86 -26.08 -3.65
N GLU A 102 13.54 -25.01 -2.93
CA GLU A 102 13.62 -23.66 -3.45
C GLU A 102 14.51 -22.79 -2.56
N GLY A 103 15.25 -21.89 -3.19
CA GLY A 103 15.98 -20.81 -2.54
C GLY A 103 15.63 -19.47 -3.17
N VAL A 104 15.86 -18.39 -2.44
CA VAL A 104 15.67 -17.02 -2.92
C VAL A 104 16.94 -16.20 -2.71
N VAL A 105 17.07 -15.12 -3.47
CA VAL A 105 18.15 -14.14 -3.31
C VAL A 105 17.60 -12.89 -2.64
N CYS A 106 18.25 -12.47 -1.54
CA CYS A 106 17.91 -11.24 -0.82
C CYS A 106 19.13 -10.33 -0.69
N ASP A 107 18.90 -9.03 -0.52
CA ASP A 107 19.97 -8.05 -0.36
C ASP A 107 20.55 -8.06 1.07
N ARG A 108 21.87 -7.91 1.21
CA ARG A 108 22.52 -7.85 2.54
C ARG A 108 22.37 -6.48 3.21
N SER A 109 22.27 -5.40 2.44
CA SER A 109 22.19 -4.03 2.93
C SER A 109 20.89 -3.75 3.69
N ASP A 110 19.82 -4.49 3.38
CA ASP A 110 18.54 -4.44 4.09
C ASP A 110 18.71 -4.72 5.59
N GLY A 111 19.59 -5.67 5.93
CA GLY A 111 19.82 -6.06 7.32
C GLY A 111 20.28 -4.91 8.22
N LEU A 112 21.14 -4.03 7.72
CA LEU A 112 21.61 -2.86 8.47
C LEU A 112 20.49 -1.83 8.66
N GLY A 113 19.67 -1.58 7.63
CA GLY A 113 18.54 -0.64 7.73
C GLY A 113 17.51 -1.08 8.78
N LEU A 114 17.18 -2.37 8.79
CA LEU A 114 16.28 -2.97 9.77
C LEU A 114 16.84 -2.92 11.18
N GLU A 115 18.14 -3.16 11.35
CA GLU A 115 18.79 -3.04 12.66
C GLU A 115 18.68 -1.61 13.22
N MET A 116 18.95 -0.61 12.38
CA MET A 116 18.85 0.80 12.77
C MET A 116 17.41 1.17 13.15
N LEU A 117 16.41 0.77 12.36
CA LEU A 117 15.00 1.04 12.67
C LEU A 117 14.53 0.34 13.95
N ARG A 118 14.96 -0.91 14.18
CA ARG A 118 14.66 -1.64 15.40
C ARG A 118 15.26 -0.94 16.62
N ASN A 119 16.49 -0.45 16.53
CA ASN A 119 17.12 0.33 17.61
C ASN A 119 16.40 1.67 17.86
N ALA A 120 15.74 2.23 16.84
CA ALA A 120 14.86 3.39 16.96
C ALA A 120 13.44 3.04 17.47
N GLY A 121 13.18 1.79 17.86
CA GLY A 121 11.89 1.35 18.43
C GLY A 121 10.76 1.18 17.41
N MET A 122 11.06 1.12 16.12
CA MET A 122 10.04 0.89 15.09
C MET A 122 9.52 -0.55 15.14
N GLY A 123 8.19 -0.72 15.22
CA GLY A 123 7.55 -2.01 15.01
C GLY A 123 7.62 -2.41 13.54
N MET A 124 8.12 -3.61 13.24
CA MET A 124 8.27 -4.11 11.87
C MET A 124 7.84 -5.58 11.78
N LEU A 125 7.19 -5.96 10.67
CA LEU A 125 6.91 -7.37 10.36
C LEU A 125 6.85 -7.63 8.86
N VAL A 126 7.06 -8.89 8.50
CA VAL A 126 6.79 -9.43 7.16
C VAL A 126 5.43 -10.13 7.15
N LEU A 127 4.61 -9.85 6.13
CA LEU A 127 3.32 -10.49 5.88
C LEU A 127 3.35 -11.15 4.49
N SER A 128 3.47 -12.48 4.44
CA SER A 128 3.62 -13.22 3.20
C SER A 128 2.52 -14.26 2.97
N LYS A 129 2.18 -14.46 1.71
CA LYS A 129 1.39 -15.60 1.22
C LYS A 129 2.20 -16.89 1.15
N GLU A 130 3.50 -16.76 0.95
CA GLU A 130 4.39 -17.89 0.74
C GLU A 130 4.47 -18.76 2.00
N ARG A 131 4.46 -20.08 1.80
CA ARG A 131 4.53 -21.10 2.86
C ARG A 131 5.93 -21.69 2.96
N ASN A 132 6.79 -21.49 1.97
CA ASN A 132 8.15 -21.97 1.95
C ASN A 132 8.92 -21.49 3.21
N PRO A 133 9.68 -22.39 3.88
CA PRO A 133 10.42 -22.04 5.10
C PRO A 133 11.52 -20.97 4.88
N VAL A 134 11.92 -20.70 3.64
CA VAL A 134 12.96 -19.70 3.33
C VAL A 134 12.58 -18.30 3.83
N VAL A 135 11.29 -17.95 3.79
CA VAL A 135 10.76 -16.67 4.26
C VAL A 135 11.03 -16.50 5.74
N GLY A 136 10.53 -17.42 6.56
CA GLY A 136 10.74 -17.44 8.01
C GLY A 136 12.22 -17.53 8.40
N ALA A 137 13.02 -18.35 7.70
CA ALA A 137 14.45 -18.46 7.98
C ALA A 137 15.19 -17.13 7.74
N ARG A 138 14.85 -16.40 6.67
CA ARG A 138 15.43 -15.09 6.38
C ARG A 138 15.00 -14.06 7.43
N CYS A 139 13.72 -14.03 7.77
CA CYS A 139 13.18 -13.11 8.78
C CYS A 139 13.81 -13.35 10.17
N ALA A 140 13.93 -14.61 10.59
CA ALA A 140 14.56 -14.99 11.84
C ALA A 140 16.03 -14.53 11.92
N LYS A 141 16.80 -14.72 10.85
CA LYS A 141 18.19 -14.24 10.76
C LYS A 141 18.30 -12.73 10.99
N LEU A 142 17.35 -11.95 10.47
CA LEU A 142 17.34 -10.49 10.56
C LEU A 142 16.61 -9.97 11.80
N ARG A 143 16.05 -10.88 12.61
CA ARG A 143 15.25 -10.56 13.81
C ARG A 143 14.10 -9.60 13.49
N ILE A 144 13.38 -9.92 12.41
CA ILE A 144 12.09 -9.32 12.07
C ILE A 144 11.01 -10.39 12.21
N GLU A 145 9.86 -9.99 12.75
CA GLU A 145 8.71 -10.88 12.88
C GLU A 145 8.18 -11.28 11.51
N CYS A 146 7.68 -12.51 11.39
CA CYS A 146 7.18 -13.06 10.15
C CYS A 146 5.83 -13.72 10.38
N VAL A 147 4.83 -13.27 9.62
CA VAL A 147 3.52 -13.89 9.51
C VAL A 147 3.41 -14.37 8.06
N GLN A 148 3.54 -15.68 7.86
CA GLN A 148 3.59 -16.30 6.53
C GLN A 148 2.48 -17.34 6.32
N GLY A 149 2.25 -17.74 5.07
CA GLY A 149 1.17 -18.65 4.69
C GLY A 149 -0.24 -18.05 4.78
N ILE A 150 -0.35 -16.72 4.69
CA ILE A 150 -1.61 -15.98 4.83
C ILE A 150 -2.23 -15.72 3.46
N ASP A 151 -3.39 -16.33 3.19
CA ASP A 151 -4.09 -16.14 1.90
C ASP A 151 -4.83 -14.79 1.79
N ASP A 152 -5.39 -14.29 2.91
CA ASP A 152 -6.06 -12.99 2.97
C ASP A 152 -5.23 -12.01 3.81
N LYS A 153 -4.37 -11.26 3.12
CA LYS A 153 -3.42 -10.34 3.76
C LYS A 153 -4.11 -9.16 4.44
N ILE A 154 -5.17 -8.59 3.84
CA ILE A 154 -5.84 -7.42 4.42
C ILE A 154 -6.54 -7.78 5.73
N THR A 155 -7.20 -8.94 5.79
CA THR A 155 -7.81 -9.41 7.05
C THR A 155 -6.75 -9.65 8.13
N ALA A 156 -5.60 -10.25 7.77
CA ALA A 156 -4.50 -10.45 8.72
C ALA A 156 -3.90 -9.11 9.19
N LEU A 157 -3.70 -8.16 8.29
CA LEU A 157 -3.18 -6.83 8.61
C LEU A 157 -4.09 -6.07 9.58
N VAL A 158 -5.41 -6.11 9.36
CA VAL A 158 -6.42 -5.52 10.26
C VAL A 158 -6.35 -6.17 11.65
N ALA A 159 -6.24 -7.50 11.71
CA ALA A 159 -6.14 -8.23 12.97
C ALA A 159 -4.88 -7.87 13.75
N ILE A 160 -3.73 -7.81 13.07
CA ILE A 160 -2.43 -7.40 13.63
C ILE A 160 -2.50 -5.97 14.17
N GLY A 161 -3.07 -5.03 13.40
CA GLY A 161 -3.23 -3.65 13.84
C GLY A 161 -4.07 -3.54 15.12
N ARG A 162 -5.17 -4.31 15.19
CA ARG A 162 -6.02 -4.39 16.38
C ARG A 162 -5.29 -4.98 17.58
N GLU A 163 -4.59 -6.09 17.41
CA GLU A 163 -3.81 -6.75 18.48
C GLU A 163 -2.75 -5.81 19.07
N ARG A 164 -2.09 -5.01 18.21
CA ARG A 164 -1.03 -4.09 18.62
C ARG A 164 -1.53 -2.71 19.07
N GLY A 165 -2.83 -2.43 18.96
CA GLY A 165 -3.36 -1.09 19.20
C GLY A 165 -2.76 -0.03 18.25
N VAL A 166 -2.49 -0.43 17.00
CA VAL A 166 -2.00 0.44 15.93
C VAL A 166 -3.05 0.50 14.83
N PRO A 167 -3.81 1.60 14.72
CA PRO A 167 -4.71 1.83 13.60
C PRO A 167 -3.97 1.80 12.26
N LEU A 168 -4.65 1.38 11.19
CA LEU A 168 -4.05 1.29 9.85
C LEU A 168 -3.57 2.64 9.31
N GLU A 169 -4.18 3.75 9.74
CA GLU A 169 -3.73 5.11 9.42
C GLU A 169 -2.31 5.40 9.95
N PHE A 170 -1.85 4.70 11.00
CA PHE A 170 -0.47 4.78 11.50
C PHE A 170 0.39 3.59 11.08
N THR A 171 -0.05 2.86 10.05
CA THR A 171 0.67 1.72 9.49
C THR A 171 1.22 2.11 8.11
N ALA A 172 2.40 1.61 7.80
CA ALA A 172 2.96 1.63 6.46
C ALA A 172 3.00 0.20 5.91
N TYR A 173 2.74 0.05 4.62
CA TYR A 173 2.82 -1.24 3.92
C TYR A 173 3.69 -1.10 2.66
N VAL A 174 4.63 -2.02 2.49
CA VAL A 174 5.49 -2.13 1.31
C VAL A 174 5.10 -3.36 0.52
N GLY A 175 4.66 -3.20 -0.73
CA GLY A 175 4.21 -4.29 -1.59
C GLY A 175 4.71 -4.17 -3.03
N ASN A 176 4.42 -5.16 -3.86
CA ASN A 176 4.84 -5.18 -5.26
C ASN A 176 3.80 -5.74 -6.24
N ASP A 177 2.73 -6.41 -5.78
CA ASP A 177 1.80 -7.11 -6.69
C ASP A 177 0.32 -6.95 -6.29
N VAL A 178 -0.59 -7.49 -7.09
CA VAL A 178 -2.05 -7.41 -6.95
C VAL A 178 -2.52 -7.95 -5.59
N ASN A 179 -1.83 -8.95 -5.04
CA ASN A 179 -2.14 -9.51 -3.72
C ASN A 179 -1.87 -8.53 -2.56
N ASP A 180 -1.16 -7.43 -2.81
CA ASP A 180 -0.87 -6.37 -1.83
C ASP A 180 -1.78 -5.16 -1.96
N VAL A 181 -2.51 -5.01 -3.08
CA VAL A 181 -3.31 -3.81 -3.38
C VAL A 181 -4.29 -3.47 -2.25
N ALA A 182 -5.01 -4.46 -1.74
CA ALA A 182 -5.95 -4.24 -0.63
C ALA A 182 -5.26 -3.76 0.65
N CYS A 183 -4.03 -4.20 0.92
CA CYS A 183 -3.23 -3.70 2.04
C CYS A 183 -2.74 -2.27 1.78
N LEU A 184 -2.22 -1.99 0.57
CA LEU A 184 -1.74 -0.68 0.16
C LEU A 184 -2.85 0.38 0.24
N GLU A 185 -4.06 0.07 -0.23
CA GLU A 185 -5.20 0.98 -0.18
C GLU A 185 -5.70 1.29 1.25
N ALA A 186 -5.46 0.38 2.19
CA ALA A 186 -6.01 0.46 3.54
C ALA A 186 -5.11 1.21 4.55
N VAL A 187 -3.82 1.35 4.27
CA VAL A 187 -2.83 1.91 5.22
C VAL A 187 -2.62 3.41 5.04
N GLY A 188 -2.13 4.08 6.09
CA GLY A 188 -1.78 5.50 6.04
C GLY A 188 -0.64 5.81 5.09
N VAL A 189 0.36 4.93 5.00
CA VAL A 189 1.50 5.08 4.09
C VAL A 189 1.66 3.85 3.20
N ALA A 190 1.24 3.97 1.95
CA ALA A 190 1.32 2.91 0.94
C ALA A 190 2.60 3.06 0.10
N ILE A 191 3.44 2.03 0.07
CA ILE A 191 4.73 2.05 -0.62
C ILE A 191 4.78 0.89 -1.62
N ALA A 192 5.10 1.19 -2.88
CA ALA A 192 5.44 0.16 -3.88
C ALA A 192 6.94 0.17 -4.17
N VAL A 193 7.50 -0.99 -4.51
CA VAL A 193 8.88 -1.06 -5.02
C VAL A 193 8.97 -0.59 -6.48
N ALA A 194 10.17 -0.20 -6.93
CA ALA A 194 10.40 0.41 -8.24
C ALA A 194 10.00 -0.45 -9.45
N ASP A 195 9.96 -1.77 -9.28
CA ASP A 195 9.59 -2.77 -10.29
C ASP A 195 8.28 -3.49 -9.95
N ALA A 196 7.47 -2.91 -9.07
CA ALA A 196 6.14 -3.41 -8.75
C ALA A 196 5.23 -3.44 -9.98
N TYR A 197 4.24 -4.32 -9.94
CA TYR A 197 3.19 -4.37 -10.95
C TYR A 197 2.37 -3.07 -10.97
N PRO A 198 1.84 -2.65 -12.14
CA PRO A 198 1.14 -1.38 -12.30
C PRO A 198 0.01 -1.15 -11.30
N GLU A 199 -0.71 -2.20 -10.91
CA GLU A 199 -1.80 -2.17 -9.94
C GLU A 199 -1.30 -1.78 -8.55
N ALA A 200 -0.20 -2.36 -8.08
CA ALA A 200 0.42 -2.02 -6.81
C ALA A 200 1.00 -0.59 -6.83
N MET A 201 1.65 -0.20 -7.95
CA MET A 201 2.12 1.18 -8.12
C MET A 201 1.00 2.21 -8.08
N ALA A 202 -0.16 1.90 -8.69
CA ALA A 202 -1.31 2.78 -8.71
C ALA A 202 -1.96 2.96 -7.32
N ALA A 203 -1.88 1.93 -6.47
CA ALA A 203 -2.35 1.99 -5.08
C ALA A 203 -1.35 2.69 -4.13
N ALA A 204 -0.08 2.78 -4.51
CA ALA A 204 0.96 3.35 -3.68
C ALA A 204 0.98 4.89 -3.69
N SER A 205 1.45 5.47 -2.60
CA SER A 205 1.67 6.92 -2.45
C SER A 205 3.14 7.29 -2.58
N LEU A 206 4.01 6.33 -2.30
CA LEU A 206 5.45 6.43 -2.48
C LEU A 206 5.92 5.23 -3.30
N VAL A 207 6.89 5.46 -4.16
CA VAL A 207 7.53 4.41 -4.96
C VAL A 207 9.02 4.50 -4.72
N THR A 208 9.65 3.38 -4.37
CA THR A 208 11.11 3.36 -4.20
C THR A 208 11.81 3.60 -5.53
N THR A 209 13.05 4.07 -5.46
CA THR A 209 13.93 4.14 -6.65
C THR A 209 14.63 2.82 -6.91
N ARG A 210 14.81 1.99 -5.89
CA ARG A 210 15.41 0.65 -5.98
C ARG A 210 14.37 -0.44 -6.20
N PRO A 211 14.65 -1.42 -7.09
CA PRO A 211 13.80 -2.61 -7.26
C PRO A 211 13.79 -3.55 -6.05
N GLY A 212 12.79 -4.42 -6.01
CA GLY A 212 12.71 -5.56 -5.09
C GLY A 212 13.99 -6.39 -5.06
N GLY A 213 14.42 -6.79 -3.86
CA GLY A 213 15.65 -7.58 -3.67
C GLY A 213 16.96 -6.86 -4.05
N ARG A 214 16.91 -5.56 -4.37
CA ARG A 214 18.07 -4.73 -4.76
C ARG A 214 18.25 -3.50 -3.88
N GLY A 215 17.86 -3.63 -2.61
CA GLY A 215 17.97 -2.59 -1.58
C GLY A 215 16.72 -1.70 -1.44
N ALA A 216 15.56 -2.10 -1.97
CA ALA A 216 14.31 -1.38 -1.74
C ALA A 216 13.95 -1.30 -0.24
N VAL A 217 14.09 -2.41 0.50
CA VAL A 217 13.85 -2.43 1.95
C VAL A 217 14.82 -1.49 2.66
N ARG A 218 16.12 -1.49 2.29
CA ARG A 218 17.09 -0.52 2.80
C ARG A 218 16.68 0.94 2.53
N GLU A 219 16.24 1.27 1.32
CA GLU A 219 15.78 2.61 0.97
C GLU A 219 14.59 3.04 1.83
N VAL A 220 13.58 2.18 2.00
CA VAL A 220 12.44 2.44 2.90
C VAL A 220 12.92 2.67 4.33
N CYS A 221 13.85 1.86 4.83
CA CYS A 221 14.41 2.05 6.17
C CYS A 221 15.04 3.44 6.33
N GLU A 222 15.78 3.92 5.33
CA GLU A 222 16.40 5.25 5.36
C GLU A 222 15.37 6.39 5.38
N TRP A 223 14.26 6.26 4.64
CA TRP A 223 13.18 7.24 4.70
C TRP A 223 12.60 7.38 6.11
N PHE A 224 12.32 6.25 6.77
CA PHE A 224 11.77 6.25 8.13
C PHE A 224 12.76 6.70 9.18
N LEU A 225 14.06 6.41 9.02
CA LEU A 225 15.11 6.92 9.91
C LEU A 225 15.21 8.44 9.82
N ARG A 226 15.31 8.99 8.61
CA ARG A 226 15.40 10.45 8.39
C ARG A 226 14.17 11.18 8.92
N ALA A 227 12.99 10.61 8.75
CA ALA A 227 11.76 11.20 9.27
C ALA A 227 11.70 11.23 10.81
N ARG A 228 12.52 10.43 11.49
CA ARG A 228 12.57 10.32 12.96
C ARG A 228 13.78 11.01 13.58
N GLU A 229 14.71 11.50 12.76
CA GLU A 229 15.78 12.34 13.28
C GLU A 229 15.17 13.61 13.88
N PRO A 230 15.59 14.02 15.09
CA PRO A 230 15.26 15.33 15.59
C PRO A 230 15.67 16.35 14.53
N ALA A 231 14.79 17.30 14.18
CA ALA A 231 15.20 18.42 13.35
C ALA A 231 16.45 19.03 14.00
N LEU A 232 17.58 19.03 13.28
CA LEU A 232 18.77 19.74 13.74
C LEU A 232 18.33 21.17 13.99
N GLY A 233 18.34 21.60 15.26
CA GLY A 233 18.25 23.01 15.58
C GLY A 233 19.35 23.78 14.84
N PRO A 234 19.22 25.11 14.69
CA PRO A 234 20.33 25.90 14.19
C PRO A 234 21.59 25.54 14.98
N PRO A 235 22.76 25.40 14.32
CA PRO A 235 23.99 25.07 15.01
C PRO A 235 24.19 26.04 16.17
N ASP A 236 24.60 25.52 17.33
CA ASP A 236 24.93 26.36 18.47
C ASP A 236 25.91 27.45 18.02
N PRO A 237 25.73 28.71 18.46
CA PRO A 237 26.65 29.77 18.12
C PRO A 237 28.06 29.33 18.53
N VAL A 238 28.98 29.37 17.58
CA VAL A 238 30.39 29.07 17.82
C VAL A 238 30.88 29.98 18.95
N PRO A 239 31.41 29.43 20.06
CA PRO A 239 31.94 30.25 21.14
C PRO A 239 33.01 31.19 20.59
N SER A 240 32.88 32.47 20.90
CA SER A 240 33.84 33.53 20.58
C SER A 240 35.20 33.30 21.24
#